data_AF-A0A8H6J0T8-F1
#
_entry.id   AF-A0A8H6J0T8-F1
#
_cell.length_a   1.000
_cell.length_b   1.000
_cell.length_c   1.000
_cell.angle_alpha   90.00
_cell.angle_beta   90.00
_cell.angle_gamma   90.00
#
_symmetry.space_group_name_H-M   'P 1'
#
loop_
_entity.id
_entity.type
_entity.pdbx_description
1 polymer ?
#
loop_
_entity_poly.entity_id
_entity_poly.type
_entity_poly.pdbx_seq_one_letter_code
_entity_poly.pdbx_strand_id
1 'polypeptide(L)'
;MANLASTYRNQGRWKEAEELEVRVMETNKRVLGDEHPSTLTSMANLASTYRSQGRWKEAEELEVRVMETRKRVLGVEHPDTLTSMHNLAFTWKDLEHWEDAIQLLQDCVRRKENVLGVDHPETKSSASALSDWGLRFRRNSP
;
A
#
# COMPACT_ATOMS: atom_id res chain seq x y z
N MET A 1 -16.22 11.03 -0.22
CA MET A 1 -15.76 10.94 1.18
C MET A 1 -14.23 10.85 1.31
N ALA A 2 -13.52 10.16 0.40
CA ALA A 2 -12.04 10.11 0.39
C ALA A 2 -11.36 11.49 0.48
N ASN A 3 -11.95 12.53 -0.12
CA ASN A 3 -11.40 13.88 -0.10
C ASN A 3 -11.40 14.53 1.29
N LEU A 4 -12.35 14.19 2.18
CA LEU A 4 -12.42 14.79 3.51
C LEU A 4 -11.44 14.12 4.48
N ALA A 5 -11.29 12.80 4.44
CA ALA A 5 -10.30 12.09 5.24
C ALA A 5 -8.86 12.51 4.86
N SER A 6 -8.57 12.63 3.56
CA SER A 6 -7.30 13.16 3.08
C SER A 6 -7.04 14.60 3.54
N THR A 7 -8.07 15.44 3.58
CA THR A 7 -7.95 16.81 4.12
C THR A 7 -7.58 16.79 5.60
N TYR A 8 -8.22 15.94 6.40
CA TYR A 8 -7.88 15.80 7.82
C TYR A 8 -6.46 15.28 8.04
N ARG A 9 -6.01 14.30 7.26
CA ARG A 9 -4.62 13.83 7.27
C ARG A 9 -3.62 14.97 7.01
N ASN A 10 -3.88 15.78 5.97
CA ASN A 10 -3.00 16.90 5.62
C ASN A 10 -2.94 17.98 6.71
N GLN A 11 -3.96 18.06 7.57
CA GLN A 11 -4.01 18.94 8.74
C GLN A 11 -3.45 18.30 10.02
N GLY A 12 -2.93 17.07 9.95
CA GLY A 12 -2.46 16.32 11.13
C GLY A 12 -3.60 15.80 12.03
N ARG A 13 -4.84 15.84 11.56
CA ARG A 13 -6.05 15.41 12.28
C ARG A 13 -6.29 13.92 12.05
N TRP A 14 -5.34 13.10 12.49
CA TRP A 14 -5.28 11.67 12.18
C TRP A 14 -6.46 10.88 12.73
N LYS A 15 -6.95 11.25 13.92
CA LYS A 15 -8.07 10.56 14.57
C LYS A 15 -9.39 10.79 13.82
N GLU A 16 -9.65 12.02 13.39
CA GLU A 16 -10.86 12.32 12.61
C GLU A 16 -10.81 11.70 11.21
N ALA A 17 -9.62 11.60 10.61
CA ALA A 17 -9.43 10.87 9.36
C ALA A 17 -9.76 9.38 9.53
N GLU A 18 -9.20 8.74 10.55
CA GLU A 18 -9.43 7.33 10.88
C GLU A 18 -10.90 7.04 11.15
N GLU A 19 -11.55 7.79 12.03
CA GLU A 19 -12.98 7.61 12.36
C GLU A 19 -13.87 7.73 11.11
N LEU A 20 -13.51 8.61 10.17
CA LEU A 20 -14.23 8.74 8.91
C LEU A 20 -13.96 7.55 7.98
N GLU A 21 -12.70 7.14 7.85
CA GLU A 21 -12.29 6.03 6.98
C GLU A 21 -12.87 4.68 7.45
N VAL A 22 -12.91 4.42 8.76
CA VAL A 22 -13.56 3.23 9.34
C VAL A 22 -15.04 3.21 8.98
N ARG A 23 -15.77 4.32 9.20
CA ARG A 23 -17.20 4.41 8.85
C ARG A 23 -17.46 4.19 7.36
N VAL A 24 -16.60 4.74 6.51
CA VAL A 24 -16.69 4.56 5.05
C VAL A 24 -16.43 3.09 4.67
N MET A 25 -15.38 2.49 5.23
CA MET A 25 -15.04 1.09 5.01
C MET A 25 -16.19 0.16 5.40
N GLU A 26 -16.74 0.31 6.60
CA GLU A 26 -17.86 -0.52 7.09
C GLU A 26 -19.12 -0.34 6.24
N THR A 27 -19.41 0.90 5.83
CA THR A 27 -20.56 1.19 4.97
C THR A 27 -20.40 0.53 3.61
N ASN A 28 -19.22 0.67 2.97
CA ASN A 28 -18.93 0.07 1.69
C ASN A 28 -18.95 -1.46 1.78
N LYS A 29 -18.39 -2.05 2.83
CA LYS A 29 -18.45 -3.48 3.10
C LYS A 29 -19.90 -3.97 3.18
N ARG A 30 -20.79 -3.25 3.87
CA ARG A 30 -22.20 -3.62 4.01
C ARG A 30 -23.00 -3.47 2.72
N VAL A 31 -22.74 -2.41 1.95
CA VAL A 31 -23.55 -2.04 0.77
C VAL A 31 -23.05 -2.70 -0.51
N LEU A 32 -21.73 -2.78 -0.69
CA LEU A 32 -21.06 -3.19 -1.92
C LEU A 32 -20.38 -4.56 -1.79
N GLY A 33 -20.10 -5.01 -0.56
CA GLY A 33 -19.37 -6.23 -0.27
C GLY A 33 -17.88 -6.01 -0.02
N ASP A 34 -17.22 -7.07 0.48
CA ASP A 34 -15.81 -7.06 0.89
C ASP A 34 -14.82 -6.89 -0.27
N GLU A 35 -15.16 -7.43 -1.44
CA GLU A 35 -14.26 -7.45 -2.60
C GLU A 35 -14.44 -6.25 -3.55
N HIS A 36 -15.43 -5.40 -3.27
CA HIS A 36 -15.74 -4.28 -4.15
C HIS A 36 -14.56 -3.29 -4.20
N PRO A 37 -14.16 -2.78 -5.38
CA PRO A 37 -13.03 -1.86 -5.50
C PRO A 37 -13.08 -0.66 -4.54
N SER A 38 -14.26 -0.08 -4.33
CA SER A 38 -14.45 1.02 -3.37
C SER A 38 -14.21 0.62 -1.91
N THR A 39 -14.56 -0.61 -1.52
CA THR A 39 -14.27 -1.16 -0.19
C THR A 39 -12.76 -1.32 -0.02
N LEU A 40 -12.10 -1.94 -1.00
CA LEU A 40 -10.65 -2.15 -1.00
C LEU A 40 -9.85 -0.84 -0.97
N THR A 41 -10.30 0.17 -1.72
CA THR A 41 -9.70 1.51 -1.68
C THR A 41 -9.90 2.19 -0.32
N SER A 42 -11.05 1.98 0.34
CA SER A 42 -11.29 2.53 1.69
C SER A 42 -10.38 1.87 2.73
N MET A 43 -10.17 0.56 2.63
CA MET A 43 -9.22 -0.17 3.48
C MET A 43 -7.78 0.29 3.26
N ALA A 44 -7.36 0.50 2.00
CA ALA A 44 -6.03 1.00 1.68
C ALA A 44 -5.78 2.42 2.24
N ASN A 45 -6.81 3.28 2.22
CA ASN A 45 -6.71 4.62 2.82
C ASN A 45 -6.56 4.53 4.34
N LEU A 46 -7.36 3.69 5.01
CA LEU A 46 -7.25 3.45 6.44
C LEU A 46 -5.86 2.94 6.84
N ALA A 47 -5.29 2.01 6.06
CA ALA A 47 -3.92 1.54 6.28
C ALA A 47 -2.89 2.68 6.15
N SER A 48 -3.05 3.56 5.15
CA SER A 48 -2.19 4.74 4.99
C SER A 48 -2.29 5.70 6.18
N THR A 49 -3.48 5.85 6.77
CA THR A 49 -3.67 6.62 8.00
C THR A 49 -2.98 5.96 9.19
N TYR A 50 -3.09 4.65 9.36
CA TYR A 50 -2.37 3.91 10.40
C TYR A 50 -0.85 4.06 10.29
N ARG A 51 -0.29 3.96 9.08
CA ARG A 51 1.15 4.26 8.85
C ARG A 51 1.52 5.67 9.28
N SER A 52 0.68 6.66 8.95
CA SER A 52 0.90 8.05 9.34
C SER A 52 0.88 8.25 10.87
N GLN A 53 0.20 7.35 11.59
CA GLN A 53 0.18 7.31 13.06
C GLN A 53 1.28 6.42 13.67
N GLY A 54 2.13 5.76 12.86
CA GLY A 54 3.12 4.79 13.33
C GLY A 54 2.54 3.42 13.73
N ARG A 55 1.28 3.15 13.40
CA ARG A 55 0.57 1.89 13.68
C ARG A 55 0.81 0.88 12.56
N TRP A 56 2.07 0.46 12.41
CA TRP A 56 2.53 -0.34 11.27
C TRP A 56 1.88 -1.72 11.15
N LYS A 57 1.65 -2.42 12.27
CA LYS A 57 1.01 -3.75 12.27
C LYS A 57 -0.42 -3.72 11.77
N GLU A 58 -1.19 -2.71 12.18
CA GLU A 58 -2.58 -2.56 11.74
C GLU A 58 -2.66 -2.14 10.27
N ALA A 59 -1.68 -1.37 9.79
CA ALA A 59 -1.54 -1.07 8.38
C ALA A 59 -1.21 -2.33 7.56
N GLU A 60 -0.25 -3.14 8.02
CA GLU A 60 0.15 -4.39 7.39
C GLU A 60 -1.03 -5.35 7.22
N GLU A 61 -1.81 -5.59 8.27
CA GLU A 61 -2.98 -6.48 8.22
C GLU A 61 -3.98 -6.08 7.13
N LEU A 62 -4.26 -4.77 7.02
CA LEU A 62 -5.14 -4.23 5.99
C LEU A 62 -4.50 -4.30 4.60
N GLU A 63 -3.23 -3.94 4.46
CA GLU A 63 -2.51 -3.93 3.19
C GLU A 63 -2.39 -5.35 2.59
N VAL A 64 -2.08 -6.36 3.41
CA VAL A 64 -2.05 -7.78 2.98
C VAL A 64 -3.42 -8.20 2.47
N ARG A 65 -4.49 -7.90 3.23
CA ARG A 65 -5.85 -8.27 2.84
C ARG A 65 -6.29 -7.61 1.54
N VAL A 66 -5.97 -6.32 1.36
CA VAL A 66 -6.27 -5.59 0.13
C VAL A 66 -5.47 -6.13 -1.04
N MET A 67 -4.17 -6.37 -0.87
CA MET A 67 -3.27 -6.86 -1.91
C MET A 67 -3.70 -8.24 -2.42
N GLU A 68 -3.97 -9.20 -1.52
CA GLU A 68 -4.42 -10.54 -1.92
C GLU A 68 -5.80 -10.51 -2.59
N THR A 69 -6.71 -9.67 -2.10
CA THR A 69 -8.04 -9.55 -2.73
C THR A 69 -7.95 -8.93 -4.12
N ARG A 70 -7.17 -7.84 -4.30
CA ARG A 70 -6.94 -7.23 -5.61
C ARG A 70 -6.25 -8.18 -6.58
N LYS A 71 -5.26 -8.95 -6.10
CA LYS A 71 -4.58 -9.97 -6.88
C LYS A 71 -5.54 -11.05 -7.39
N ARG A 72 -6.50 -11.49 -6.55
CA ARG A 72 -7.55 -12.46 -6.94
C ARG A 72 -8.57 -11.86 -7.91
N VAL A 73 -9.06 -10.66 -7.65
CA VAL A 73 -10.21 -10.06 -8.37
C VAL A 73 -9.79 -9.34 -9.66
N LEU A 74 -8.68 -8.60 -9.62
CA LEU A 74 -8.20 -7.75 -10.72
C LEU A 74 -7.02 -8.37 -11.47
N GLY A 75 -6.32 -9.32 -10.85
CA GLY A 75 -5.08 -9.90 -11.35
C GLY A 75 -3.82 -9.19 -10.82
N VAL A 76 -2.69 -9.87 -10.97
CA VAL A 76 -1.40 -9.44 -10.42
C VAL A 76 -0.78 -8.24 -11.14
N GLU A 77 -1.16 -8.01 -12.39
CA GLU A 77 -0.63 -6.92 -13.24
C GLU A 77 -1.50 -5.65 -13.18
N HIS A 78 -2.65 -5.70 -12.51
CA HIS A 78 -3.53 -4.55 -12.42
C HIS A 78 -2.86 -3.41 -11.63
N PRO A 79 -2.96 -2.14 -12.09
CA PRO A 79 -2.33 -1.00 -11.42
C PRO A 79 -2.62 -0.94 -9.91
N ASP A 80 -3.88 -1.10 -9.49
CA ASP A 80 -4.24 -1.11 -8.08
C ASP A 80 -3.57 -2.22 -7.25
N THR A 81 -3.33 -3.39 -7.85
CA THR A 81 -2.61 -4.49 -7.21
C THR A 81 -1.13 -4.12 -7.05
N LEU A 82 -0.52 -3.55 -8.09
CA LEU A 82 0.87 -3.11 -8.07
C LEU A 82 1.10 -1.97 -7.06
N THR A 83 0.15 -1.04 -6.93
CA THR A 83 0.16 0.01 -5.90
C THR A 83 0.06 -0.60 -4.50
N SER A 84 -0.80 -1.61 -4.29
CA SER A 84 -0.88 -2.33 -3.01
C SER A 84 0.40 -3.07 -2.66
N MET A 85 1.03 -3.74 -3.63
CA MET A 85 2.33 -4.41 -3.43
C MET A 85 3.42 -3.41 -3.03
N HIS A 86 3.46 -2.25 -3.70
CA HIS A 86 4.40 -1.18 -3.37
C HIS A 86 4.19 -0.67 -1.94
N ASN A 87 2.94 -0.39 -1.55
CA ASN A 87 2.65 0.13 -0.21
C ASN A 87 3.03 -0.86 0.88
N LEU A 88 2.68 -2.15 0.71
CA LEU A 88 3.00 -3.22 1.64
C LEU A 88 4.52 -3.42 1.77
N ALA A 89 5.26 -3.36 0.67
CA ALA A 89 6.73 -3.47 0.72
C ALA A 89 7.36 -2.35 1.56
N PHE A 90 6.83 -1.12 1.46
CA PHE A 90 7.31 -0.03 2.31
C PHE A 90 6.96 -0.23 3.79
N THR A 91 5.78 -0.77 4.09
CA THR A 91 5.38 -1.09 5.46
C THR A 91 6.27 -2.18 6.06
N TRP A 92 6.56 -3.24 5.30
CA TRP A 92 7.51 -4.29 5.71
C TRP A 92 8.92 -3.75 5.93
N LYS A 93 9.37 -2.82 5.10
CA LYS A 93 10.65 -2.12 5.31
C LYS A 93 10.66 -1.31 6.61
N ASP A 94 9.55 -0.66 6.97
CA ASP A 94 9.42 0.08 8.25
C ASP A 94 9.25 -0.88 9.46
N LEU A 95 8.79 -2.11 9.24
CA LEU A 95 8.73 -3.21 10.22
C LEU A 95 10.02 -4.05 10.30
N GLU A 96 11.09 -3.63 9.63
CA GLU A 96 12.39 -4.33 9.57
C GLU A 96 12.37 -5.71 8.88
N HIS A 97 11.29 -6.06 8.18
CA HIS A 97 11.19 -7.24 7.33
C HIS A 97 11.83 -6.96 5.96
N TRP A 98 13.14 -6.68 5.94
CA TRP A 98 13.85 -6.18 4.76
C TRP A 98 13.86 -7.16 3.59
N GLU A 99 14.05 -8.46 3.85
CA GLU A 99 14.11 -9.49 2.79
C GLU A 99 12.77 -9.58 2.05
N ASP A 100 11.67 -9.72 2.79
CA ASP A 100 10.32 -9.77 2.24
C ASP A 100 9.94 -8.46 1.50
N ALA A 101 10.31 -7.31 2.08
CA ALA A 101 10.09 -6.00 1.47
C ALA A 101 10.82 -5.86 0.12
N ILE A 102 12.09 -6.25 0.06
CA ILE A 102 12.90 -6.20 -1.16
C ILE A 102 12.32 -7.16 -2.20
N GLN A 103 12.00 -8.39 -1.81
CA GLN A 103 11.46 -9.38 -2.74
C GLN A 103 10.12 -8.92 -3.32
N LEU A 104 9.21 -8.40 -2.49
CA LEU A 104 7.92 -7.89 -2.95
C LEU A 104 8.07 -6.66 -3.86
N LEU A 105 8.96 -5.73 -3.52
CA LEU A 105 9.21 -4.55 -4.34
C LEU A 105 9.87 -4.90 -5.68
N GLN A 106 10.81 -5.84 -5.70
CA GLN A 106 11.44 -6.35 -6.92
C GLN A 106 10.39 -6.97 -7.86
N ASP A 107 9.49 -7.76 -7.29
CA ASP A 107 8.37 -8.35 -7.99
C ASP A 107 7.41 -7.29 -8.54
N CYS A 108 7.15 -6.22 -7.79
CA CYS A 108 6.33 -5.10 -8.23
C CYS A 108 6.97 -4.33 -9.39
N VAL A 109 8.28 -4.00 -9.30
CA VAL A 109 9.03 -3.28 -10.35
C VAL A 109 9.01 -4.06 -11.66
N ARG A 110 9.34 -5.35 -11.64
CA ARG A 110 9.36 -6.19 -12.84
C ARG A 110 8.00 -6.17 -13.56
N ARG A 111 6.90 -6.23 -12.82
CA ARG A 111 5.55 -6.20 -13.40
C ARG A 111 5.20 -4.81 -13.93
N LYS A 112 5.54 -3.74 -13.20
CA LYS A 112 5.36 -2.36 -13.68
C LYS A 112 6.16 -2.09 -14.96
N GLU A 113 7.37 -2.63 -15.10
CA GLU A 113 8.17 -2.54 -16.32
C GLU A 113 7.46 -3.19 -17.52
N ASN A 114 6.85 -4.36 -17.33
CA ASN A 114 6.12 -5.05 -18.39
C ASN A 114 4.82 -4.32 -18.80
N VAL A 115 4.09 -3.76 -17.83
CA VAL A 115 2.77 -3.16 -18.07
C VAL A 115 2.87 -1.70 -18.53
N LEU A 116 3.73 -0.91 -17.88
CA LEU A 116 3.80 0.55 -18.06
C LEU A 116 5.06 1.00 -18.81
N GLY A 117 6.06 0.12 -18.93
CA GLY A 117 7.37 0.45 -19.46
C GLY A 117 8.35 0.96 -18.40
N VAL A 118 9.65 0.83 -18.72
CA VAL A 118 10.77 1.26 -17.87
C VAL A 118 10.79 2.77 -17.61
N ASP A 119 10.23 3.56 -18.52
CA ASP A 119 10.25 5.01 -18.44
C ASP A 119 9.14 5.62 -17.60
N HIS A 120 8.13 4.82 -17.21
CA HIS A 120 6.99 5.29 -16.45
C HIS A 120 7.41 5.81 -15.06
N PRO A 121 6.88 6.97 -14.59
CA PRO A 121 7.27 7.57 -13.31
C PRO A 121 7.15 6.62 -12.12
N GLU A 122 6.08 5.82 -12.05
CA GLU A 122 5.90 4.85 -10.97
C GLU A 122 6.91 3.71 -10.98
N THR A 123 7.31 3.26 -12.18
CA THR A 123 8.33 2.23 -12.37
C THR A 123 9.68 2.75 -11.89
N LYS A 124 10.05 3.96 -12.33
CA LYS A 124 11.28 4.64 -11.89
C LYS A 124 11.34 4.88 -10.39
N SER A 125 10.24 5.32 -9.79
CA SER A 125 10.15 5.53 -8.34
C SER A 125 10.37 4.23 -7.57
N SER A 126 9.68 3.15 -7.97
CA SER A 126 9.79 1.83 -7.33
C SER A 126 11.19 1.23 -7.52
N ALA A 127 11.79 1.35 -8.71
CA ALA A 127 13.13 0.86 -9.03
C ALA A 127 14.24 1.63 -8.28
N SER A 128 14.07 2.94 -8.11
CA SER A 128 14.99 3.78 -7.34
C SER A 128 14.96 3.40 -5.87
N ALA A 129 13.76 3.18 -5.31
CA ALA A 129 13.59 2.71 -3.94
C ALA A 129 14.25 1.34 -3.72
N LEU A 130 14.04 0.39 -4.64
CA LEU A 130 14.66 -0.94 -4.58
C LEU A 130 16.20 -0.87 -4.59
N SER A 131 16.76 0.03 -5.41
CA SER A 131 18.21 0.23 -5.50
C SER A 131 18.79 0.81 -4.21
N ASP A 132 18.14 1.81 -3.61
CA ASP A 132 18.53 2.39 -2.32
C ASP A 132 18.45 1.34 -1.20
N TRP A 133 17.37 0.56 -1.15
CA TRP A 133 17.19 -0.48 -0.13
C TRP A 133 18.25 -1.58 -0.25
N GLY A 134 18.54 -2.03 -1.46
CA GLY A 134 19.58 -3.04 -1.69
C GLY A 134 21.00 -2.56 -1.34
N LEU A 135 21.28 -1.26 -1.41
CA LEU A 135 22.54 -0.69 -0.94
C LEU A 135 22.59 -0.59 0.59
N ARG A 136 21.50 -0.17 1.24
CA ARG A 136 21.40 -0.06 2.70
C ARG A 136 21.44 -1.42 3.37
N PHE A 137 20.69 -2.39 2.84
CA PHE A 137 20.71 -3.77 3.32
C PHE A 137 22.13 -4.31 3.29
N ARG A 138 22.82 -4.24 2.14
CA ARG A 138 24.22 -4.69 2.02
C ARG A 138 25.21 -3.96 2.92
N ARG A 139 24.97 -2.69 3.27
CA ARG A 139 25.83 -1.92 4.20
C ARG A 139 25.61 -2.28 5.67
N ASN A 140 24.40 -2.75 6.01
CA ASN A 140 23.98 -3.02 7.38
C ASN A 140 23.82 -4.53 7.65
N SER A 141 24.04 -5.40 6.66
CA SER A 141 24.12 -6.85 6.85
C SER A 141 25.38 -7.18 7.68
N PRO A 142 25.26 -7.96 8.76
CA PRO A 142 26.37 -8.33 9.64
C PRO A 142 27.41 -9.25 8.99
#